data_AF-A0A834E9J3-F1
#
_entry.id   AF-A0A834E9J3-F1
#
_cell.length_a   1.000
_cell.length_b   1.000
_cell.length_c   1.000
_cell.angle_alpha   90.00
_cell.angle_beta   90.00
_cell.angle_gamma   90.00
#
_symmetry.space_group_name_H-M   'P 1'
#
loop_
_entity.id
_entity.type
_entity.pdbx_description
1 polymer ?
#
loop_
_entity_poly.entity_id
_entity_poly.type
_entity_poly.pdbx_seq_one_letter_code
_entity_poly.pdbx_strand_id
1 'polypeptide(L)'
;MTQEKEAQQDRPAGPPLETGAKDAVSDHLIEDLLMAQKEILSQQEVIMSLRKNLSDAHGRMSDLRGELNEKQKLELERNVALVQQQKNELSALKEKMAQMTGLVERKDRELQVLKEAFRASREEHRLQPHKDKQQKPRSAAQMRDISVQIEPVRTNAFLSSQEAQNGLVNLGTEKSGKMDVAEALELSEKLYMDLSKTLGSLMNIKDMAGHVSMKHLSPKERERVNQLRQRDLDLVFDKITQLKSRLERKEELLRGYEKDIEQLRYRPCPRVPAERPRPPLPPAKPQGRGTQTGVWNGKNLRTVTRAGSDKRLAETAATEGRAQGLPLTALRQ
;
A
#
# COMPACT_ATOMS: atom_id res chain seq x y z
N MET A 1 106.86 -19.92 84.25
CA MET A 1 106.33 -20.71 83.12
C MET A 1 104.86 -20.36 83.02
N THR A 2 104.44 -19.32 82.31
CA THR A 2 104.91 -18.79 81.01
C THR A 2 104.56 -19.73 79.87
N GLN A 3 103.35 -19.58 79.31
CA GLN A 3 103.20 -19.16 77.91
C GLN A 3 101.78 -18.64 77.65
N GLU A 4 101.72 -17.61 76.80
CA GLU A 4 100.53 -16.88 76.39
C GLU A 4 100.47 -16.94 74.86
N LYS A 5 99.44 -17.59 74.32
CA LYS A 5 99.05 -17.72 72.90
C LYS A 5 97.82 -18.66 72.87
N GLU A 6 96.83 -18.51 72.01
CA GLU A 6 96.64 -17.58 70.90
C GLU A 6 95.12 -17.41 70.69
N ALA A 7 94.61 -16.18 70.59
CA ALA A 7 93.17 -15.96 70.40
C ALA A 7 92.80 -16.15 68.92
N GLN A 8 92.51 -17.38 68.51
CA GLN A 8 92.00 -17.68 67.16
C GLN A 8 90.48 -17.71 67.12
N GLN A 9 89.95 -16.62 66.58
CA GLN A 9 88.57 -16.41 66.18
C GLN A 9 88.22 -17.37 65.04
N ASP A 10 87.44 -18.42 65.32
CA ASP A 10 86.87 -19.27 64.27
C ASP A 10 85.34 -19.14 64.22
N ARG A 11 84.86 -18.57 63.12
CA ARG A 11 83.44 -18.40 62.80
C ARG A 11 83.07 -19.57 61.89
N PRO A 12 82.29 -20.57 62.34
CA PRO A 12 81.88 -21.65 61.45
C PRO A 12 81.08 -21.07 60.28
N ALA A 13 81.52 -21.39 59.06
CA ALA A 13 81.04 -20.78 57.84
C ALA A 13 79.53 -21.02 57.64
N GLY A 14 78.80 -19.95 57.33
CA GLY A 14 77.43 -20.07 56.83
C GLY A 14 77.42 -20.77 55.47
N PRO A 15 76.41 -21.61 55.15
CA PRO A 15 76.35 -22.30 53.86
C PRO A 15 76.34 -21.34 52.66
N PRO A 16 76.87 -21.75 51.48
CA PRO A 16 76.94 -20.90 50.30
C PRO A 16 75.56 -20.46 49.76
N LEU A 17 75.57 -19.33 49.06
CA LEU A 17 74.40 -18.66 48.49
C LEU A 17 73.50 -19.57 47.63
N GLU A 18 72.39 -20.05 48.22
CA GLU A 18 71.24 -20.58 47.48
C GLU A 18 70.18 -19.51 47.13
N THR A 19 70.47 -18.23 47.39
CA THR A 19 69.52 -17.13 47.17
C THR A 19 69.22 -16.92 45.69
N GLY A 20 70.26 -16.77 44.85
CA GLY A 20 70.09 -16.37 43.45
C GLY A 20 69.20 -17.27 42.59
N ALA A 21 69.09 -18.57 42.91
CA ALA A 21 68.16 -19.47 42.23
C ALA A 21 66.70 -19.28 42.66
N LYS A 22 66.47 -18.96 43.95
CA LYS A 22 65.13 -18.69 44.50
C LYS A 22 64.65 -17.28 44.17
N ASP A 23 65.59 -16.33 44.09
CA ASP A 23 65.35 -14.96 43.64
C ASP A 23 64.91 -14.99 42.17
N ALA A 24 65.65 -15.67 41.28
CA ALA A 24 65.29 -15.79 39.86
C ALA A 24 63.92 -16.48 39.60
N VAL A 25 63.52 -17.45 40.43
CA VAL A 25 62.18 -18.07 40.37
C VAL A 25 61.10 -17.11 40.87
N SER A 26 61.41 -16.29 41.88
CA SER A 26 60.49 -15.27 42.39
C SER A 26 60.25 -14.16 41.37
N ASP A 27 61.30 -13.72 40.67
CA ASP A 27 61.21 -12.71 39.61
C ASP A 27 60.35 -13.19 38.42
N HIS A 28 60.48 -14.47 38.01
CA HIS A 28 59.62 -15.05 36.97
C HIS A 28 58.14 -15.07 37.37
N LEU A 29 57.84 -15.47 38.62
CA LEU A 29 56.47 -15.47 39.12
C LEU A 29 55.87 -14.06 39.18
N ILE A 30 56.69 -13.04 39.47
CA ILE A 30 56.28 -11.64 39.46
C ILE A 30 55.95 -11.17 38.04
N GLU A 31 56.78 -11.47 37.03
CA GLU A 31 56.47 -11.12 35.63
C GLU A 31 55.23 -11.86 35.12
N ASP A 32 55.07 -13.15 35.40
CA ASP A 32 53.88 -13.92 35.04
C ASP A 32 52.59 -13.30 35.63
N LEU A 33 52.65 -12.84 36.89
CA LEU A 33 51.51 -12.21 37.56
C LEU A 33 51.21 -10.82 36.96
N LEU A 34 52.24 -10.03 36.64
CA LEU A 34 52.09 -8.76 35.92
C LEU A 34 51.53 -8.97 34.50
N MET A 35 51.95 -10.00 33.80
CA MET A 35 51.43 -10.37 32.47
C MET A 35 49.98 -10.84 32.55
N ALA A 36 49.63 -11.66 33.53
CA ALA A 36 48.24 -12.04 33.81
C ALA A 36 47.36 -10.83 34.15
N GLN A 37 47.88 -9.85 34.90
CA GLN A 37 47.17 -8.60 35.20
C GLN A 37 46.93 -7.75 33.94
N LYS A 38 47.94 -7.60 33.07
CA LYS A 38 47.80 -6.90 31.77
C LYS A 38 46.74 -7.59 30.89
N GLU A 39 46.77 -8.92 30.84
CA GLU A 39 45.80 -9.73 30.06
C GLU A 39 44.37 -9.61 30.61
N ILE A 40 44.18 -9.63 31.93
CA ILE A 40 42.86 -9.40 32.56
C ILE A 40 42.30 -8.02 32.20
N LEU A 41 43.14 -6.96 32.18
CA LEU A 41 42.72 -5.61 31.79
C LEU A 41 42.35 -5.54 30.29
N SER A 42 43.15 -6.17 29.42
CA SER A 42 42.87 -6.32 27.99
C SER A 42 41.52 -7.01 27.75
N GLN A 43 41.28 -8.15 28.41
CA GLN A 43 40.01 -8.88 28.32
C GLN A 43 38.83 -8.07 28.85
N GLN A 44 39.02 -7.25 29.89
CA GLN A 44 37.98 -6.34 30.39
C GLN A 44 37.61 -5.27 29.35
N GLU A 45 38.58 -4.70 28.63
CA GLU A 45 38.32 -3.74 27.54
C GLU A 45 37.54 -4.39 26.38
N VAL A 46 37.92 -5.62 25.99
CA VAL A 46 37.17 -6.41 25.00
C VAL A 46 35.73 -6.67 25.48
N ILE A 47 35.53 -7.08 26.73
CA ILE A 47 34.19 -7.28 27.31
C ILE A 47 33.39 -5.98 27.34
N MET A 48 34.00 -4.84 27.66
CA MET A 48 33.34 -3.53 27.66
C MET A 48 32.91 -3.09 26.25
N SER A 49 33.79 -3.22 25.26
CA SER A 49 33.46 -2.89 23.87
C SER A 49 32.37 -3.80 23.30
N LEU A 50 32.40 -5.11 23.58
CA LEU A 50 31.34 -6.05 23.19
C LEU A 50 30.00 -5.73 23.84
N ARG A 51 29.98 -5.37 25.15
CA ARG A 51 28.77 -4.93 25.86
C ARG A 51 28.17 -3.66 25.23
N LYS A 52 29.01 -2.69 24.88
CA LYS A 52 28.58 -1.48 24.17
C LYS A 52 27.98 -1.83 22.80
N ASN A 53 28.70 -2.59 21.98
CA ASN A 53 28.24 -2.99 20.64
C ASN A 53 26.90 -3.74 20.68
N LEU A 54 26.70 -4.60 21.69
CA LEU A 54 25.43 -5.30 21.93
C LEU A 54 24.31 -4.34 22.34
N SER A 55 24.59 -3.38 23.23
CA SER A 55 23.64 -2.33 23.63
C SER A 55 23.23 -1.47 22.42
N ASP A 56 24.20 -1.02 21.63
CA ASP A 56 23.96 -0.20 20.44
C ASP A 56 23.18 -0.98 19.36
N ALA A 57 23.43 -2.29 19.23
CA ALA A 57 22.64 -3.17 18.36
C ALA A 57 21.20 -3.35 18.87
N HIS A 58 20.99 -3.52 20.18
CA HIS A 58 19.65 -3.57 20.78
C HIS A 58 18.87 -2.27 20.58
N GLY A 59 19.53 -1.11 20.68
CA GLY A 59 18.96 0.20 20.33
C GLY A 59 18.43 0.20 18.90
N ARG A 60 19.31 -0.01 17.92
CA ARG A 60 18.93 -0.05 16.49
C ARG A 60 17.83 -1.06 16.17
N MET A 61 17.86 -2.25 16.79
CA MET A 61 16.77 -3.23 16.62
C MET A 61 15.45 -2.78 17.25
N SER A 62 15.49 -2.02 18.34
CA SER A 62 14.29 -1.46 18.96
C SER A 62 13.67 -0.33 18.13
N ASP A 63 14.51 0.51 17.54
CA ASP A 63 14.09 1.61 16.66
C ASP A 63 13.45 1.04 15.38
N LEU A 64 14.13 0.10 14.70
CA LEU A 64 13.58 -0.60 13.54
C LEU A 64 12.27 -1.35 13.83
N ARG A 65 12.12 -1.91 15.05
CA ARG A 65 10.85 -2.52 15.49
C ARG A 65 9.75 -1.46 15.65
N GLY A 66 10.09 -0.27 16.14
CA GLY A 66 9.19 0.88 16.23
C GLY A 66 8.72 1.36 14.86
N GLU A 67 9.66 1.68 13.97
CA GLU A 67 9.40 2.14 12.60
C GLU A 67 8.56 1.15 11.79
N LEU A 68 8.87 -0.16 11.88
CA LEU A 68 8.10 -1.20 11.20
C LEU A 68 6.65 -1.25 11.68
N ASN A 69 6.44 -1.17 13.01
CA ASN A 69 5.11 -1.20 13.61
C ASN A 69 4.30 0.07 13.31
N GLU A 70 4.93 1.25 13.31
CA GLU A 70 4.30 2.51 12.91
C GLU A 70 3.90 2.48 11.43
N LYS A 71 4.78 2.01 10.54
CA LYS A 71 4.47 1.86 9.12
C LYS A 71 3.29 0.93 8.88
N GLN A 72 3.26 -0.22 9.56
CA GLN A 72 2.14 -1.16 9.48
C GLN A 72 0.83 -0.53 9.98
N LYS A 73 0.88 0.22 11.08
CA LYS A 73 -0.29 0.94 11.61
C LYS A 73 -0.83 1.96 10.61
N LEU A 74 0.04 2.81 10.04
CA LEU A 74 -0.36 3.85 9.08
C LEU A 74 -0.95 3.25 7.78
N GLU A 75 -0.40 2.12 7.30
CA GLU A 75 -0.93 1.41 6.14
C GLU A 75 -2.33 0.81 6.43
N LEU A 76 -2.53 0.23 7.61
CA LEU A 76 -3.84 -0.25 8.05
C LEU A 76 -4.86 0.88 8.20
N GLU A 77 -4.49 2.02 8.82
CA GLU A 77 -5.36 3.19 8.97
C GLU A 77 -5.78 3.76 7.60
N ARG A 78 -4.85 3.85 6.64
CA ARG A 78 -5.14 4.25 5.26
C ARG A 78 -6.12 3.27 4.58
N ASN A 79 -5.90 1.98 4.72
CA ASN A 79 -6.75 0.95 4.12
C ASN A 79 -8.17 0.96 4.73
N VAL A 80 -8.30 1.14 6.05
CA VAL A 80 -9.58 1.29 6.73
C VAL A 80 -10.33 2.53 6.23
N ALA A 81 -9.65 3.67 6.09
CA ALA A 81 -10.25 4.90 5.55
C ALA A 81 -10.75 4.71 4.11
N LEU A 82 -9.97 4.06 3.25
CA LEU A 82 -10.36 3.76 1.86
C LEU A 82 -11.57 2.82 1.79
N VAL A 83 -11.59 1.73 2.57
CA VAL A 83 -12.73 0.80 2.61
C VAL A 83 -13.99 1.50 3.13
N GLN A 84 -13.86 2.39 4.12
CA GLN A 84 -14.99 3.16 4.62
C GLN A 84 -15.50 4.19 3.59
N GLN A 85 -14.62 4.81 2.81
CA GLN A 85 -15.00 5.65 1.67
C GLN A 85 -15.77 4.84 0.61
N GLN A 86 -15.22 3.71 0.16
CA GLN A 86 -15.85 2.84 -0.84
C GLN A 86 -17.22 2.33 -0.36
N LYS A 87 -17.36 2.00 0.94
CA LYS A 87 -18.64 1.63 1.56
C LYS A 87 -19.67 2.77 1.47
N ASN A 88 -19.27 4.01 1.73
CA ASN A 88 -20.14 5.17 1.63
C ASN A 88 -20.58 5.41 0.18
N GLU A 89 -19.65 5.36 -0.78
CA GLU A 89 -19.93 5.49 -2.22
C GLU A 89 -20.89 4.39 -2.71
N LEU A 90 -20.67 3.13 -2.31
CA LEU A 90 -21.57 2.02 -2.61
C LEU A 90 -22.96 2.21 -2.00
N SER A 91 -23.07 2.75 -0.78
CA SER A 91 -24.39 3.04 -0.19
C SER A 91 -25.14 4.12 -0.97
N ALA A 92 -24.46 5.19 -1.39
CA ALA A 92 -25.05 6.26 -2.19
C ALA A 92 -25.44 5.78 -3.60
N LEU A 93 -24.65 4.89 -4.20
CA LEU A 93 -24.98 4.28 -5.49
C LEU A 93 -26.19 3.33 -5.37
N LYS A 94 -26.26 2.52 -4.30
CA LYS A 94 -27.41 1.65 -4.01
C LYS A 94 -28.69 2.46 -3.80
N GLU A 95 -28.60 3.60 -3.12
CA GLU A 95 -29.74 4.52 -2.95
C GLU A 95 -30.21 5.09 -4.30
N LYS A 96 -29.28 5.58 -5.14
CA LYS A 96 -29.59 6.05 -6.51
C LYS A 96 -30.25 4.97 -7.37
N MET A 97 -29.79 3.71 -7.27
CA MET A 97 -30.44 2.59 -7.95
C MET A 97 -31.87 2.39 -7.45
N ALA A 98 -32.11 2.39 -6.14
CA ALA A 98 -33.46 2.26 -5.58
C ALA A 98 -34.39 3.40 -6.03
N GLN A 99 -33.90 4.65 -6.07
CA GLN A 99 -34.65 5.80 -6.59
C GLN A 99 -34.98 5.62 -8.09
N MET A 100 -34.04 5.13 -8.90
CA MET A 100 -34.24 4.86 -10.33
C MET A 100 -35.25 3.73 -10.57
N THR A 101 -35.14 2.61 -9.85
CA THR A 101 -36.11 1.49 -9.89
C THR A 101 -37.52 2.00 -9.56
N GLY A 102 -37.68 2.77 -8.48
CA GLY A 102 -38.96 3.37 -8.11
C GLY A 102 -39.49 4.45 -9.08
N LEU A 103 -38.65 4.98 -9.98
CA LEU A 103 -39.10 5.85 -11.08
C LEU A 103 -39.56 5.03 -12.30
N VAL A 104 -38.82 3.98 -12.67
CA VAL A 104 -39.20 3.04 -13.74
C VAL A 104 -40.55 2.39 -13.43
N GLU A 105 -40.72 1.85 -12.21
CA GLU A 105 -42.00 1.26 -11.79
C GLU A 105 -43.20 2.23 -11.89
N ARG A 106 -42.99 3.53 -11.63
CA ARG A 106 -44.05 4.54 -11.79
C ARG A 106 -44.38 4.75 -13.27
N LYS A 107 -43.35 4.83 -14.13
CA LYS A 107 -43.53 4.98 -15.58
C LYS A 107 -44.21 3.76 -16.21
N ASP A 108 -43.90 2.55 -15.76
CA ASP A 108 -44.58 1.34 -16.23
C ASP A 108 -46.07 1.34 -15.87
N ARG A 109 -46.43 1.77 -14.65
CA ARG A 109 -47.83 1.94 -14.22
C ARG A 109 -48.55 3.00 -15.07
N GLU A 110 -47.93 4.16 -15.30
CA GLU A 110 -48.47 5.22 -16.17
C GLU A 110 -48.71 4.71 -17.61
N LEU A 111 -47.74 4.00 -18.18
CA LEU A 111 -47.85 3.40 -19.52
C LEU A 111 -48.94 2.33 -19.61
N GLN A 112 -49.10 1.51 -18.57
CA GLN A 112 -50.17 0.51 -18.51
C GLN A 112 -51.56 1.17 -18.46
N VAL A 113 -51.74 2.20 -17.62
CA VAL A 113 -53.00 2.97 -17.55
C VAL A 113 -53.31 3.64 -18.89
N LEU A 114 -52.32 4.26 -19.54
CA LEU A 114 -52.50 4.89 -20.85
C LEU A 114 -52.86 3.87 -21.95
N LYS A 115 -52.25 2.68 -21.92
CA LYS A 115 -52.57 1.56 -22.82
C LYS A 115 -53.97 1.01 -22.59
N GLU A 116 -54.45 0.99 -21.35
CA GLU A 116 -55.82 0.61 -21.00
C GLU A 116 -56.84 1.67 -21.46
N ALA A 117 -56.58 2.96 -21.23
CA ALA A 117 -57.40 4.05 -21.74
C ALA A 117 -57.48 4.07 -23.29
N PHE A 118 -56.39 3.78 -23.99
CA PHE A 118 -56.39 3.66 -25.46
C PHE A 118 -57.22 2.46 -25.94
N ARG A 119 -57.17 1.33 -25.24
CA ARG A 119 -58.03 0.17 -25.54
C ARG A 119 -59.51 0.52 -25.33
N ALA A 120 -59.86 1.18 -24.23
CA ALA A 120 -61.23 1.62 -23.96
C ALA A 120 -61.75 2.59 -25.03
N SER A 121 -60.99 3.64 -25.36
CA SER A 121 -61.37 4.60 -26.41
C SER A 121 -61.54 3.96 -27.80
N ARG A 122 -60.75 2.93 -28.12
CA ARG A 122 -60.90 2.15 -29.37
C ARG A 122 -62.14 1.25 -29.37
N GLU A 123 -62.55 0.70 -28.22
CA GLU A 123 -63.81 -0.05 -28.08
C GLU A 123 -65.02 0.90 -28.19
N GLU A 124 -65.00 2.05 -27.51
CA GLU A 124 -66.01 3.12 -27.62
C GLU A 124 -66.26 3.51 -29.09
N HIS A 125 -65.20 3.71 -29.88
CA HIS A 125 -65.30 4.00 -31.32
C HIS A 125 -65.79 2.82 -32.18
N ARG A 126 -65.73 1.57 -31.68
CA ARG A 126 -66.33 0.40 -32.36
C ARG A 126 -67.80 0.18 -32.02
N LEU A 127 -68.27 0.72 -30.90
CA LEU A 127 -69.65 0.58 -30.43
C LEU A 127 -70.59 1.68 -30.95
N GLN A 128 -70.07 2.71 -31.63
CA GLN A 128 -70.84 3.72 -32.38
C GLN A 128 -71.28 3.19 -33.77
N PRO A 129 -72.56 2.87 -34.01
CA PRO A 129 -72.99 2.25 -35.27
C PRO A 129 -73.58 3.28 -36.25
N HIS A 130 -72.93 3.38 -37.41
CA HIS A 130 -73.49 3.70 -38.74
C HIS A 130 -74.95 4.21 -38.80
N LYS A 131 -75.11 5.53 -38.93
CA LYS A 131 -76.07 6.24 -39.81
C LYS A 131 -75.26 7.39 -40.46
N ASP A 132 -75.37 7.72 -41.73
CA ASP A 132 -76.56 7.71 -42.60
C ASP A 132 -76.24 7.46 -44.10
N LYS A 133 -77.26 7.59 -44.96
CA LYS A 133 -77.33 7.05 -46.33
C LYS A 133 -76.72 7.90 -47.46
N GLN A 134 -76.30 7.18 -48.52
CA GLN A 134 -76.38 7.50 -49.97
C GLN A 134 -76.14 8.95 -50.47
N GLN A 135 -75.20 9.14 -51.41
CA GLN A 135 -75.53 9.37 -52.84
C GLN A 135 -74.29 9.42 -53.77
N LYS A 136 -74.54 9.26 -55.07
CA LYS A 136 -73.61 9.30 -56.21
C LYS A 136 -74.12 10.35 -57.20
N PRO A 137 -73.26 11.06 -57.96
CA PRO A 137 -73.35 10.91 -59.41
C PRO A 137 -71.98 10.94 -60.13
N ARG A 138 -72.04 11.01 -61.46
CA ARG A 138 -71.01 10.68 -62.46
C ARG A 138 -70.98 11.80 -63.51
N SER A 139 -69.82 12.20 -64.02
CA SER A 139 -69.62 12.54 -65.45
C SER A 139 -68.15 12.91 -65.75
N ALA A 140 -67.80 12.91 -67.03
CA ALA A 140 -66.43 13.09 -67.54
C ALA A 140 -66.23 14.46 -68.20
N ALA A 141 -64.97 14.91 -68.35
CA ALA A 141 -64.46 15.49 -69.59
C ALA A 141 -62.95 15.82 -69.54
N GLN A 142 -62.37 15.83 -70.73
CA GLN A 142 -61.32 16.74 -71.23
C GLN A 142 -59.89 16.20 -71.41
N MET A 143 -59.55 16.13 -72.69
CA MET A 143 -58.25 15.84 -73.30
C MET A 143 -57.19 16.91 -72.94
N ARG A 144 -55.91 16.53 -72.96
CA ARG A 144 -54.96 16.97 -74.02
C ARG A 144 -53.83 15.95 -74.15
N ASP A 145 -53.40 15.76 -75.39
CA ASP A 145 -52.34 14.86 -75.82
C ASP A 145 -51.29 15.70 -76.56
N ILE A 146 -50.01 15.53 -76.22
CA ILE A 146 -48.87 16.12 -76.93
C ILE A 146 -47.74 15.09 -76.97
N SER A 147 -47.72 14.33 -78.06
CA SER A 147 -46.57 13.55 -78.49
C SER A 147 -45.50 14.47 -79.07
N VAL A 148 -44.25 14.36 -78.60
CA VAL A 148 -43.06 14.83 -79.33
C VAL A 148 -42.01 13.72 -79.35
N GLN A 149 -41.55 13.48 -80.58
CA GLN A 149 -40.62 12.44 -81.01
C GLN A 149 -39.30 12.38 -80.23
N ILE A 150 -38.75 11.17 -80.20
CA ILE A 150 -37.43 10.78 -79.69
C ILE A 150 -36.35 11.10 -80.74
N GLU A 151 -35.10 11.40 -80.33
CA GLU A 151 -33.81 10.88 -80.87
C GLU A 151 -32.58 11.77 -80.49
N PRO A 152 -31.30 11.29 -80.52
CA PRO A 152 -30.84 10.05 -79.86
C PRO A 152 -29.36 10.06 -79.35
N VAL A 153 -28.95 9.03 -78.58
CA VAL A 153 -27.56 8.51 -78.33
C VAL A 153 -26.44 9.52 -77.89
N ARG A 154 -25.74 9.36 -76.75
CA ARG A 154 -24.66 8.35 -76.57
C ARG A 154 -24.10 8.26 -75.14
N THR A 155 -24.05 7.02 -74.61
CA THR A 155 -23.08 6.46 -73.63
C THR A 155 -22.84 7.24 -72.32
N ASN A 156 -23.15 6.71 -71.13
CA ASN A 156 -22.78 5.36 -70.66
C ASN A 156 -23.89 4.64 -69.85
N ALA A 157 -23.83 3.31 -69.85
CA ALA A 157 -24.74 2.37 -69.17
C ALA A 157 -24.73 2.52 -67.63
N PHE A 158 -25.86 2.47 -66.89
CA PHE A 158 -26.65 1.27 -66.49
C PHE A 158 -25.84 0.40 -65.49
N LEU A 159 -26.24 0.03 -64.25
CA LEU A 159 -27.49 -0.06 -63.44
C LEU A 159 -27.10 0.07 -61.93
N SER A 160 -27.93 0.15 -60.88
CA SER A 160 -29.34 0.52 -60.54
C SER A 160 -29.40 0.57 -58.97
N SER A 161 -30.41 0.97 -58.19
CA SER A 161 -31.82 1.34 -58.41
C SER A 161 -32.23 2.46 -57.45
N GLN A 162 -33.10 3.37 -57.90
CA GLN A 162 -33.84 4.30 -57.05
C GLN A 162 -35.29 4.35 -57.56
N GLU A 163 -36.24 3.99 -56.70
CA GLU A 163 -37.67 4.10 -57.00
C GLU A 163 -38.30 5.31 -56.29
N ALA A 164 -39.28 5.92 -56.97
CA ALA A 164 -40.32 6.80 -56.46
C ALA A 164 -39.91 8.07 -55.67
N GLN A 165 -39.85 9.20 -56.37
CA GLN A 165 -40.08 10.51 -55.77
C GLN A 165 -41.58 10.77 -55.56
N ASN A 166 -41.98 11.13 -54.34
CA ASN A 166 -42.67 12.40 -53.98
C ASN A 166 -43.67 12.25 -52.83
N GLY A 167 -43.47 13.04 -51.77
CA GLY A 167 -44.33 13.07 -50.59
C GLY A 167 -43.66 13.84 -49.45
N LEU A 168 -43.82 15.18 -49.44
CA LEU A 168 -43.22 16.09 -48.48
C LEU A 168 -43.66 15.79 -47.03
N VAL A 169 -42.79 15.15 -46.23
CA VAL A 169 -42.68 15.33 -44.76
C VAL A 169 -41.34 14.81 -44.23
N ASN A 170 -40.64 15.64 -43.45
CA ASN A 170 -39.49 15.32 -42.57
C ASN A 170 -38.27 14.57 -43.15
N LEU A 171 -37.42 15.32 -43.86
CA LEU A 171 -35.98 15.06 -43.97
C LEU A 171 -35.30 15.25 -42.59
N GLY A 172 -35.45 14.26 -41.69
CA GLY A 172 -35.17 14.44 -40.26
C GLY A 172 -34.19 13.48 -39.58
N THR A 173 -33.86 12.31 -40.16
CA THR A 173 -33.27 11.21 -39.36
C THR A 173 -31.97 10.59 -39.90
N GLU A 174 -31.62 10.77 -41.17
CA GLU A 174 -30.33 10.24 -41.72
C GLU A 174 -29.08 10.95 -41.17
N LYS A 175 -29.27 12.04 -40.43
CA LYS A 175 -28.19 12.73 -39.70
C LYS A 175 -27.86 12.08 -38.36
N SER A 176 -28.77 11.26 -37.78
CA SER A 176 -28.58 10.63 -36.46
C SER A 176 -27.40 9.66 -36.49
N GLY A 177 -27.49 8.59 -37.30
CA GLY A 177 -26.47 7.52 -37.32
C GLY A 177 -25.04 7.97 -37.66
N LYS A 178 -24.87 9.09 -38.38
CA LYS A 178 -23.55 9.67 -38.66
C LYS A 178 -22.98 10.45 -37.47
N MET A 179 -23.85 11.07 -36.67
CA MET A 179 -23.49 11.71 -35.41
C MET A 179 -23.10 10.65 -34.37
N ASP A 180 -23.91 9.60 -34.26
CA ASP A 180 -23.72 8.48 -33.32
C ASP A 180 -22.36 7.78 -33.53
N VAL A 181 -21.94 7.54 -34.78
CA VAL A 181 -20.63 6.93 -35.11
C VAL A 181 -19.45 7.86 -34.79
N ALA A 182 -19.60 9.17 -35.03
CA ALA A 182 -18.56 10.14 -34.72
C ALA A 182 -18.36 10.29 -33.20
N GLU A 183 -19.47 10.33 -32.45
CA GLU A 183 -19.47 10.35 -30.98
C GLU A 183 -18.87 9.08 -30.39
N ALA A 184 -19.25 7.90 -30.91
CA ALA A 184 -18.67 6.62 -30.47
C ALA A 184 -17.14 6.58 -30.69
N LEU A 185 -16.65 7.08 -31.82
CA LEU A 185 -15.21 7.18 -32.09
C LEU A 185 -14.51 8.16 -31.14
N GLU A 186 -15.11 9.33 -30.86
CA GLU A 186 -14.58 10.30 -29.91
C GLU A 186 -14.50 9.76 -28.48
N LEU A 187 -15.54 9.05 -28.02
CA LEU A 187 -15.53 8.35 -26.74
C LEU A 187 -14.46 7.27 -26.69
N SER A 188 -14.30 6.49 -27.77
CA SER A 188 -13.28 5.42 -27.84
C SER A 188 -11.85 5.98 -27.76
N GLU A 189 -11.57 7.11 -28.43
CA GLU A 189 -10.28 7.78 -28.37
C GLU A 189 -10.00 8.29 -26.95
N LYS A 190 -10.98 8.96 -26.33
CA LYS A 190 -10.85 9.47 -24.96
C LYS A 190 -10.52 8.32 -23.99
N LEU A 191 -11.25 7.21 -24.05
CA LEU A 191 -11.01 6.04 -23.20
C LEU A 191 -9.60 5.45 -23.40
N TYR A 192 -9.10 5.39 -24.64
CA TYR A 192 -7.73 4.94 -24.92
C TYR A 192 -6.66 5.91 -24.37
N MET A 193 -6.90 7.23 -24.45
CA MET A 193 -6.04 8.26 -23.85
C MET A 193 -6.03 8.17 -22.31
N ASP A 194 -7.18 7.96 -21.69
CA ASP A 194 -7.29 7.86 -20.23
C ASP A 194 -6.69 6.54 -19.71
N LEU A 195 -6.87 5.43 -20.44
CA LEU A 195 -6.23 4.14 -20.14
C LEU A 195 -4.70 4.22 -20.22
N SER A 196 -4.15 4.80 -21.29
CA SER A 196 -2.68 4.91 -21.46
C SER A 196 -2.03 5.80 -20.39
N LYS A 197 -2.65 6.93 -20.01
CA LYS A 197 -2.20 7.78 -18.88
C LYS A 197 -2.28 7.05 -17.54
N THR A 198 -3.36 6.31 -17.30
CA THR A 198 -3.55 5.53 -16.07
C THR A 198 -2.51 4.42 -15.95
N LEU A 199 -2.23 3.71 -17.05
CA LEU A 199 -1.23 2.66 -17.13
C LEU A 199 0.18 3.21 -16.85
N GLY A 200 0.58 4.30 -17.53
CA GLY A 200 1.87 4.96 -17.30
C GLY A 200 2.05 5.39 -15.84
N SER A 201 1.01 5.97 -15.24
CA SER A 201 1.00 6.41 -13.85
C SER A 201 1.11 5.23 -12.86
N LEU A 202 0.32 4.18 -13.05
CA LEU A 202 0.32 2.97 -12.22
C LEU A 202 1.66 2.23 -12.27
N MET A 203 2.28 2.19 -13.44
CA MET A 203 3.57 1.52 -13.67
C MET A 203 4.78 2.42 -13.35
N ASN A 204 4.56 3.69 -13.01
CA ASN A 204 5.57 4.72 -12.78
C ASN A 204 6.53 4.86 -14.00
N ILE A 205 5.96 4.88 -15.20
CA ILE A 205 6.64 5.14 -16.47
C ILE A 205 6.41 6.62 -16.81
N LYS A 206 7.46 7.43 -16.79
CA LYS A 206 7.39 8.89 -16.98
C LYS A 206 7.28 9.30 -18.45
N ASP A 207 7.85 8.50 -19.34
CA ASP A 207 8.11 8.87 -20.74
C ASP A 207 7.16 8.18 -21.74
N MET A 208 5.92 7.91 -21.32
CA MET A 208 4.84 7.45 -22.21
C MET A 208 4.48 8.56 -23.18
N ALA A 209 4.95 8.51 -24.43
CA ALA A 209 4.85 9.60 -25.39
C ALA A 209 3.86 9.31 -26.55
N GLY A 210 3.27 8.12 -26.60
CA GLY A 210 2.25 7.68 -27.57
C GLY A 210 0.81 8.10 -27.22
N HIS A 211 0.59 8.79 -26.11
CA HIS A 211 -0.71 9.31 -25.64
C HIS A 211 -1.22 10.52 -26.44
N VAL A 212 -1.04 10.49 -27.77
CA VAL A 212 -1.40 11.56 -28.70
C VAL A 212 -2.70 11.19 -29.43
N SER A 213 -3.61 12.16 -29.52
CA SER A 213 -4.84 12.06 -30.34
C SER A 213 -4.48 11.86 -31.82
N MET A 214 -5.25 11.03 -32.52
CA MET A 214 -5.03 10.76 -33.96
C MET A 214 -6.01 11.51 -34.87
N LYS A 215 -6.93 12.30 -34.29
CA LYS A 215 -7.83 13.19 -35.03
C LYS A 215 -7.01 14.14 -35.90
N HIS A 216 -7.40 14.23 -37.17
CA HIS A 216 -6.85 15.14 -38.18
C HIS A 216 -5.34 15.01 -38.52
N LEU A 217 -4.63 14.00 -38.00
CA LEU A 217 -3.22 13.75 -38.37
C LEU A 217 -3.07 13.25 -39.82
N SER A 218 -1.99 13.65 -40.49
CA SER A 218 -1.58 13.09 -41.79
C SER A 218 -1.09 11.64 -41.66
N PRO A 219 -1.06 10.83 -42.74
CA PRO A 219 -0.58 9.45 -42.68
C PRO A 219 0.85 9.33 -42.12
N LYS A 220 1.74 10.27 -42.45
CA LYS A 220 3.14 10.32 -41.97
C LYS A 220 3.23 10.63 -40.47
N GLU A 221 2.29 11.39 -39.91
CA GLU A 221 2.24 11.67 -38.47
C GLU A 221 1.61 10.51 -37.70
N ARG A 222 0.58 9.87 -38.26
CA ARG A 222 -0.01 8.65 -37.68
C ARG A 222 1.02 7.54 -37.52
N GLU A 223 1.90 7.36 -38.50
CA GLU A 223 2.99 6.39 -38.42
C GLU A 223 4.00 6.72 -37.31
N ARG A 224 4.34 8.00 -37.09
CA ARG A 224 5.17 8.40 -35.95
C ARG A 224 4.47 8.15 -34.60
N VAL A 225 3.15 8.41 -34.51
CA VAL A 225 2.35 8.10 -33.32
C VAL A 225 2.28 6.60 -33.08
N ASN A 226 2.24 5.78 -34.12
CA ASN A 226 2.32 4.33 -34.03
C ASN A 226 3.68 3.88 -33.45
N GLN A 227 4.79 4.43 -33.95
CA GLN A 227 6.15 4.16 -33.43
C GLN A 227 6.33 4.62 -31.98
N LEU A 228 5.73 5.75 -31.60
CA LEU A 228 5.65 6.20 -30.20
C LEU A 228 4.90 5.17 -29.33
N ARG A 229 3.72 4.72 -29.77
CA ARG A 229 2.90 3.72 -29.06
C ARG A 229 3.58 2.36 -28.97
N GLN A 230 4.34 1.94 -29.98
CA GLN A 230 5.11 0.69 -29.92
C GLN A 230 6.21 0.77 -28.84
N ARG A 231 6.99 1.85 -28.81
CA ARG A 231 7.98 2.06 -27.74
C ARG A 231 7.34 2.15 -26.35
N ASP A 232 6.19 2.80 -26.22
CA ASP A 232 5.42 2.87 -24.98
C ASP A 232 5.00 1.45 -24.51
N LEU A 233 4.60 0.57 -25.43
CA LEU A 233 4.32 -0.84 -25.14
C LEU A 233 5.58 -1.60 -24.72
N ASP A 234 6.71 -1.38 -25.39
CA ASP A 234 7.99 -2.02 -25.05
C ASP A 234 8.43 -1.62 -23.62
N LEU A 235 8.31 -0.33 -23.25
CA LEU A 235 8.54 0.16 -21.88
C LEU A 235 7.62 -0.50 -20.84
N VAL A 236 6.35 -0.74 -21.21
CA VAL A 236 5.39 -1.49 -20.37
C VAL A 236 5.84 -2.94 -20.21
N PHE A 237 6.25 -3.62 -21.28
CA PHE A 237 6.75 -5.01 -21.22
C PHE A 237 8.03 -5.15 -20.38
N ASP A 238 9.00 -4.25 -20.55
CA ASP A 238 10.21 -4.20 -19.73
C ASP A 238 9.87 -4.00 -18.26
N LYS A 239 8.89 -3.12 -17.97
CA LYS A 239 8.47 -2.85 -16.60
C LYS A 239 7.75 -4.03 -15.95
N ILE A 240 6.88 -4.74 -16.69
CA ILE A 240 6.25 -5.98 -16.24
C ILE A 240 7.33 -7.04 -15.96
N THR A 241 8.30 -7.19 -16.86
CA THR A 241 9.40 -8.15 -16.73
C THR A 241 10.26 -7.85 -15.50
N GLN A 242 10.64 -6.59 -15.29
CA GLN A 242 11.36 -6.15 -14.09
C GLN A 242 10.58 -6.45 -12.80
N LEU A 243 9.26 -6.19 -12.79
CA LEU A 243 8.40 -6.45 -11.64
C LEU A 243 8.28 -7.96 -11.36
N LYS A 244 8.10 -8.78 -12.40
CA LYS A 244 8.05 -10.24 -12.33
C LYS A 244 9.34 -10.82 -11.72
N SER A 245 10.51 -10.50 -12.26
CA SER A 245 11.79 -10.99 -11.72
C SER A 245 12.16 -10.42 -10.34
N ARG A 246 11.50 -9.34 -9.90
CA ARG A 246 11.59 -8.83 -8.52
C ARG A 246 10.64 -9.57 -7.58
N LEU A 247 9.48 -10.02 -8.07
CA LEU A 247 8.54 -10.85 -7.33
C LEU A 247 9.12 -12.26 -7.13
N GLU A 248 9.56 -12.93 -8.20
CA GLU A 248 10.16 -14.28 -8.17
C GLU A 248 11.31 -14.39 -7.16
N ARG A 249 12.19 -13.39 -7.10
CA ARG A 249 13.28 -13.32 -6.11
C ARG A 249 12.80 -13.13 -4.67
N LYS A 250 11.71 -12.39 -4.46
CA LYS A 250 11.09 -12.27 -3.12
C LYS A 250 10.40 -13.57 -2.72
N GLU A 251 9.76 -14.26 -3.64
CA GLU A 251 9.15 -15.57 -3.39
C GLU A 251 10.18 -16.63 -3.02
N GLU A 252 11.34 -16.67 -3.69
CA GLU A 252 12.43 -17.58 -3.29
C GLU A 252 13.00 -17.23 -1.91
N LEU A 253 13.15 -15.94 -1.58
CA LEU A 253 13.58 -15.52 -0.25
C LEU A 253 12.56 -15.93 0.83
N LEU A 254 11.26 -15.80 0.56
CA LEU A 254 10.19 -16.25 1.45
C LEU A 254 10.21 -17.78 1.63
N ARG A 255 10.38 -18.55 0.55
CA ARG A 255 10.61 -20.01 0.62
C ARG A 255 11.84 -20.38 1.46
N GLY A 256 12.88 -19.54 1.45
CA GLY A 256 14.03 -19.65 2.34
C GLY A 256 13.62 -19.50 3.81
N TYR A 257 12.95 -18.40 4.15
CA TYR A 257 12.48 -18.16 5.53
C TYR A 257 11.48 -19.21 6.03
N GLU A 258 10.61 -19.75 5.17
CA GLU A 258 9.72 -20.86 5.51
C GLU A 258 10.51 -22.10 5.94
N LYS A 259 11.54 -22.48 5.17
CA LYS A 259 12.45 -23.60 5.52
C LYS A 259 13.23 -23.33 6.81
N ASP A 260 13.67 -22.10 7.05
CA ASP A 260 14.40 -21.75 8.28
C ASP A 260 13.49 -21.81 9.52
N ILE A 261 12.25 -21.32 9.41
CA ILE A 261 11.23 -21.44 10.46
C ILE A 261 10.90 -22.91 10.74
N GLU A 262 10.80 -23.75 9.71
CA GLU A 262 10.55 -25.18 9.86
C GLU A 262 11.74 -25.90 10.51
N GLN A 263 12.97 -25.61 10.11
CA GLN A 263 14.18 -26.11 10.80
C GLN A 263 14.21 -25.72 12.27
N LEU A 264 13.82 -24.48 12.63
CA LEU A 264 13.74 -24.04 14.02
C LEU A 264 12.65 -24.77 14.82
N ARG A 265 11.56 -25.23 14.18
CA ARG A 265 10.53 -26.07 14.82
C ARG A 265 11.00 -27.51 15.05
N TYR A 266 11.78 -28.06 14.12
CA TYR A 266 12.32 -29.43 14.23
C TYR A 266 13.59 -29.53 15.08
N ARG A 267 14.32 -28.43 15.30
CA ARG A 267 15.53 -28.41 16.13
C ARG A 267 15.16 -28.69 17.59
N PRO A 268 15.63 -29.79 18.22
CA PRO A 268 15.38 -30.02 19.63
C PRO A 268 15.99 -28.88 20.45
N CYS A 269 15.22 -28.31 21.37
CA CYS A 269 15.78 -27.40 22.36
C CYS A 269 16.91 -28.14 23.10
N PRO A 270 18.14 -27.60 23.16
CA PRO A 270 19.21 -28.25 23.92
C PRO A 270 18.74 -28.35 25.37
N ARG A 271 18.62 -29.59 25.87
CA ARG A 271 18.24 -29.82 27.27
C ARG A 271 19.30 -29.15 28.13
N VAL A 272 18.89 -28.14 28.90
CA VAL A 272 19.71 -27.59 29.97
C VAL A 272 20.11 -28.77 30.87
N PRO A 273 21.40 -29.00 31.15
CA PRO A 273 21.81 -30.06 32.07
C PRO A 273 21.06 -29.87 33.38
N ALA A 274 20.38 -30.92 33.87
CA ALA A 274 19.63 -30.82 35.10
C ALA A 274 20.56 -30.34 36.22
N GLU A 275 20.20 -29.24 36.90
CA GLU A 275 20.93 -28.79 38.08
C GLU A 275 21.05 -29.96 39.06
N ARG A 276 22.27 -30.23 39.54
CA ARG A 276 22.46 -31.22 40.60
C ARG A 276 21.65 -30.78 41.81
N PRO A 277 21.03 -31.70 42.57
CA PRO A 277 20.30 -31.35 43.80
C PRO A 277 21.19 -30.49 44.70
N ARG A 278 20.70 -29.31 45.11
CA ARG A 278 21.44 -28.45 46.05
C ARG A 278 21.66 -29.23 47.36
N PRO A 279 22.87 -29.23 47.93
CA PRO A 279 23.10 -29.88 49.22
C PRO A 279 22.24 -29.21 50.31
N PRO A 280 21.77 -29.97 51.31
CA PRO A 280 20.93 -29.43 52.37
C PRO A 280 21.71 -28.39 53.20
N LEU A 281 21.02 -27.29 53.54
CA LEU A 281 21.58 -26.26 54.42
C LEU A 281 21.81 -26.82 55.84
N PRO A 282 22.91 -26.43 56.52
CA PRO A 282 23.19 -26.88 57.88
C PRO A 282 22.13 -26.36 58.86
N PRO A 283 21.83 -27.09 59.95
CA PRO A 283 20.81 -26.71 60.90
C PRO A 283 21.17 -25.39 61.62
N ALA A 284 20.18 -24.51 61.74
CA ALA A 284 20.32 -23.25 62.46
C ALA A 284 20.62 -23.51 63.94
N LYS A 285 21.66 -22.86 64.48
CA LYS A 285 21.98 -22.93 65.91
C LYS A 285 20.86 -22.27 66.74
N PRO A 286 20.49 -22.82 67.91
CA PRO A 286 19.44 -22.24 68.74
C PRO A 286 19.87 -20.86 69.24
N GLN A 287 19.09 -19.84 68.90
CA GLN A 287 19.35 -18.47 69.29
C GLN A 287 18.92 -18.27 70.75
N GLY A 288 19.90 -18.03 71.63
CA GLY A 288 19.65 -17.88 73.07
C GLY A 288 18.71 -16.71 73.37
N ARG A 289 17.72 -16.94 74.25
CA ARG A 289 16.84 -15.88 74.77
C ARG A 289 17.62 -14.93 75.68
N GLY A 290 18.23 -13.92 75.08
CA GLY A 290 18.71 -12.73 75.78
C GLY A 290 17.60 -11.67 75.82
N THR A 291 16.92 -11.54 76.96
CA THR A 291 16.03 -10.40 77.21
C THR A 291 16.88 -9.14 77.42
N GLN A 292 16.91 -8.24 76.44
CA GLN A 292 17.35 -6.86 76.66
C GLN A 292 16.24 -5.88 76.28
N THR A 293 15.71 -5.23 77.31
CA THR A 293 14.84 -4.05 77.21
C THR A 293 15.67 -2.88 76.70
N GLY A 294 15.39 -2.41 75.48
CA GLY A 294 16.12 -1.33 74.82
C GLY A 294 15.17 -0.28 74.22
N VAL A 295 15.02 0.81 74.95
CA VAL A 295 14.26 2.05 74.67
C VAL A 295 13.99 2.35 73.18
N TRP A 296 12.71 2.48 72.83
CA TRP A 296 12.28 3.11 71.57
C TRP A 296 12.66 4.60 71.54
N ASN A 297 13.41 5.02 70.52
CA ASN A 297 13.50 6.42 70.11
C ASN A 297 13.15 6.51 68.61
N GLY A 298 11.95 6.98 68.31
CA GLY A 298 11.46 7.06 66.93
C GLY A 298 12.05 8.25 66.17
N LYS A 299 12.31 8.05 64.87
CA LYS A 299 12.23 9.09 63.82
C LYS A 299 12.21 8.44 62.43
N ASN A 300 11.28 8.92 61.60
CA ASN A 300 11.17 8.73 60.14
C ASN A 300 10.95 7.30 59.60
N LEU A 301 9.68 6.88 59.64
CA LEU A 301 9.09 6.17 58.50
C LEU A 301 9.06 7.10 57.27
N ARG A 302 9.46 6.62 56.10
CA ARG A 302 9.01 7.19 54.82
C ARG A 302 8.87 6.13 53.73
N THR A 303 7.73 5.44 53.76
CA THR A 303 7.20 4.68 52.63
C THR A 303 6.66 5.63 51.57
N VAL A 304 6.99 5.43 50.29
CA VAL A 304 6.19 5.99 49.17
C VAL A 304 5.89 4.89 48.19
N THR A 305 4.60 4.73 47.90
CA THR A 305 4.00 3.68 47.08
C THR A 305 3.83 4.09 45.62
N ARG A 306 3.72 3.06 44.79
CA ARG A 306 3.40 3.08 43.35
C ARG A 306 2.02 3.67 43.04
N ALA A 307 1.98 4.64 42.12
CA ALA A 307 0.86 5.01 41.25
C ALA A 307 1.45 5.68 39.99
N GLY A 308 0.89 5.62 38.78
CA GLY A 308 -0.46 5.20 38.41
C GLY A 308 -1.24 6.40 37.86
N SER A 309 -0.93 6.81 36.62
CA SER A 309 -1.50 8.01 36.00
C SER A 309 -2.11 7.69 34.65
N ASP A 310 -3.43 7.55 34.64
CA ASP A 310 -4.30 7.57 33.46
C ASP A 310 -5.33 8.69 33.70
N LYS A 311 -5.44 9.67 32.80
CA LYS A 311 -6.51 10.67 32.85
C LYS A 311 -6.73 11.33 31.49
N ARG A 312 -7.99 11.67 31.26
CA ARG A 312 -8.60 11.95 29.96
C ARG A 312 -9.36 13.29 30.03
N LEU A 313 -9.57 13.91 28.87
CA LEU A 313 -10.56 14.97 28.56
C LEU A 313 -10.31 16.40 29.11
N ALA A 314 -10.26 17.36 28.16
CA ALA A 314 -11.11 18.55 28.18
C ALA A 314 -11.24 19.10 26.74
N GLU A 315 -12.47 19.22 26.23
CA GLU A 315 -12.80 20.03 25.04
C GLU A 315 -13.07 21.48 25.45
N THR A 316 -12.74 22.44 24.58
CA THR A 316 -13.56 23.66 24.35
C THR A 316 -13.36 24.13 22.91
N ALA A 317 -14.44 24.64 22.29
CA ALA A 317 -14.45 25.15 20.92
C ALA A 317 -14.97 26.59 20.85
N ALA A 318 -14.36 27.41 19.97
CA ALA A 318 -14.88 28.67 19.39
C ALA A 318 -13.88 29.08 18.27
N THR A 319 -14.16 28.97 16.97
CA THR A 319 -15.08 29.73 16.07
C THR A 319 -14.59 31.12 15.63
N GLU A 320 -14.69 31.38 14.31
CA GLU A 320 -14.47 32.64 13.56
C GLU A 320 -12.99 33.09 13.34
N GLY A 321 -12.56 33.61 12.17
CA GLY A 321 -13.24 33.73 10.87
C GLY A 321 -12.37 34.32 9.72
N ARG A 322 -12.50 33.73 8.52
CA ARG A 322 -12.49 34.31 7.14
C ARG A 322 -11.64 35.57 6.78
N ALA A 323 -10.59 35.39 5.96
CA ALA A 323 -10.22 36.22 4.76
C ALA A 323 -8.97 35.62 4.04
N GLN A 324 -9.04 35.18 2.78
CA GLN A 324 -8.67 35.90 1.53
C GLN A 324 -7.20 36.40 1.44
N GLY A 325 -6.44 35.94 0.43
CA GLY A 325 -5.13 36.53 0.07
C GLY A 325 -4.10 35.64 -0.64
N LEU A 326 -4.31 35.33 -1.93
CA LEU A 326 -3.20 35.17 -2.91
C LEU A 326 -3.00 36.54 -3.62
N PRO A 327 -1.94 36.79 -4.42
CA PRO A 327 -0.75 35.98 -4.77
C PRO A 327 0.61 36.73 -4.59
N LEU A 328 1.76 36.11 -4.91
CA LEU A 328 2.70 36.56 -5.97
C LEU A 328 4.10 35.91 -5.94
N THR A 329 4.56 35.65 -7.16
CA THR A 329 5.89 35.35 -7.72
C THR A 329 7.17 35.88 -7.03
N ALA A 330 8.17 35.00 -6.93
CA ALA A 330 9.60 35.21 -7.24
C ALA A 330 10.21 33.80 -7.46
N LEU A 331 10.93 33.41 -8.51
CA LEU A 331 11.86 34.07 -9.44
C LEU A 331 13.17 34.54 -8.78
N ARG A 332 14.12 33.60 -8.60
CA ARG A 332 15.56 33.90 -8.61
C ARG A 332 16.42 32.65 -8.88
N GLN A 333 17.15 32.71 -9.99
CA GLN A 333 18.36 31.98 -10.40
C GLN A 333 18.31 30.44 -10.38
#